data_AF-A0A3D4VXU6-F1
#
_entry.id   AF-A0A3D4VXU6-F1
#
_cell.length_a   1.000
_cell.length_b   1.000
_cell.length_c   1.000
_cell.angle_alpha   90.00
_cell.angle_beta   90.00
_cell.angle_gamma   90.00
#
_symmetry.space_group_name_H-M   'P 1'
#
loop_
_entity.id
_entity.type
_entity.pdbx_description
1 polymer ?
#
loop_
_entity_poly.entity_id
_entity_poly.type
_entity_poly.pdbx_seq_one_letter_code
_entity_poly.pdbx_strand_id
1 'polypeptide(L)'
;EGGEEVAKRTFNPHIGVEGGLSVLGTSGIVEPMSQQAILDTIQLEMNQVALRAGSPRRLILAPGNYGLDYLHERYPEFHAVPVVKTSNFIGDTLDMAAAARFEEVLLVG
;
A
#
# COMPACT_ATOMS: atom_id res chain seq x y z
N GLU A 1 -22.52 15.15 -19.73
CA GLU A 1 -21.73 14.99 -20.98
C GLU A 1 -20.26 15.25 -20.67
N GLY A 2 -19.32 14.47 -21.22
CA GLY A 2 -17.87 14.61 -20.96
C GLY A 2 -17.17 13.41 -20.30
N GLY A 3 -17.90 12.39 -19.85
CA GLY A 3 -17.32 11.20 -19.22
C GLY A 3 -16.40 10.41 -20.17
N GLU A 4 -16.75 10.31 -21.44
CA GLU A 4 -15.95 9.63 -22.46
C GLU A 4 -14.58 10.29 -22.67
N GLU A 5 -14.51 11.63 -22.71
CA GLU A 5 -13.21 12.31 -22.85
C GLU A 5 -12.37 12.29 -21.58
N VAL A 6 -13.01 12.37 -20.40
CA VAL A 6 -12.28 12.23 -19.13
C VAL A 6 -11.74 10.81 -18.98
N ALA A 7 -12.47 9.79 -19.41
CA ALA A 7 -12.03 8.40 -19.35
C ALA A 7 -10.72 8.14 -20.10
N LYS A 8 -10.47 8.83 -21.23
CA LYS A 8 -9.19 8.71 -21.96
C LYS A 8 -7.97 9.18 -21.15
N ARG A 9 -8.19 9.99 -20.11
CA ARG A 9 -7.15 10.49 -19.19
C ARG A 9 -7.05 9.66 -17.90
N THR A 10 -7.87 8.63 -17.72
CA THR A 10 -7.78 7.71 -16.58
C THR A 10 -7.16 6.38 -17.01
N PHE A 11 -7.11 5.42 -16.08
CA PHE A 11 -6.66 4.07 -16.38
C PHE A 11 -7.71 3.22 -17.14
N ASN A 12 -8.94 3.74 -17.30
CA ASN A 12 -10.08 3.06 -17.90
C ASN A 12 -9.80 2.37 -19.25
N PRO A 13 -9.12 3.01 -20.22
CA PRO A 13 -8.85 2.38 -21.52
C PRO A 13 -7.93 1.16 -21.41
N HIS A 14 -7.03 1.14 -20.42
CA HIS A 14 -6.07 0.05 -20.21
C HIS A 14 -6.69 -1.17 -19.53
N ILE A 15 -7.87 -1.01 -18.91
CA ILE A 15 -8.60 -2.09 -18.22
C ILE A 15 -9.89 -2.48 -18.95
N GLY A 16 -10.06 -2.05 -20.21
CA GLY A 16 -11.18 -2.44 -21.08
C GLY A 16 -12.49 -1.69 -20.85
N VAL A 17 -12.45 -0.52 -20.18
CA VAL A 17 -13.62 0.34 -20.02
C VAL A 17 -13.65 1.36 -21.16
N GLU A 18 -14.61 1.17 -22.06
CA GLU A 18 -14.81 1.99 -23.26
C GLU A 18 -16.04 2.89 -23.15
N GLY A 19 -16.05 4.01 -23.87
CA GLY A 19 -17.22 4.90 -23.97
C GLY A 19 -17.62 5.64 -22.68
N GLY A 20 -16.85 5.53 -21.59
CA GLY A 20 -17.21 6.19 -20.32
C GLY A 20 -16.27 5.96 -19.14
N LEU A 21 -16.63 6.60 -18.02
CA LEU A 21 -15.92 6.48 -16.73
C LEU A 21 -16.45 5.31 -15.90
N SER A 22 -15.57 4.75 -15.07
CA SER A 22 -15.93 3.75 -14.07
C SER A 22 -16.37 4.46 -12.80
N VAL A 23 -17.59 4.17 -12.34
CA VAL A 23 -18.06 4.62 -11.03
C VAL A 23 -17.74 3.52 -10.03
N LEU A 24 -16.71 3.75 -9.22
CA LEU A 24 -16.27 2.85 -8.16
C LEU A 24 -16.65 3.44 -6.79
N GLY A 25 -17.03 2.58 -5.86
CA GLY A 25 -17.45 2.95 -4.51
C GLY A 25 -18.87 2.48 -4.21
N THR A 26 -19.02 1.81 -3.07
CA THR A 26 -20.31 1.26 -2.61
C THR A 26 -21.10 2.23 -1.75
N SER A 27 -20.43 3.24 -1.17
CA SER A 27 -21.01 4.19 -0.22
C SER A 27 -21.47 5.51 -0.85
N GLY A 28 -20.98 5.84 -2.05
CA GLY A 28 -21.20 7.15 -2.67
C GLY A 28 -20.48 8.32 -1.98
N ILE A 29 -19.59 8.04 -1.02
CA ILE A 29 -18.82 9.05 -0.27
C ILE A 29 -17.36 9.00 -0.73
N VAL A 30 -16.82 10.16 -1.10
CA VAL A 30 -15.38 10.34 -1.42
C VAL A 30 -14.72 11.06 -0.26
N GLU A 31 -13.88 10.35 0.49
CA GLU A 31 -13.02 10.96 1.50
C GLU A 31 -11.69 11.39 0.84
N PRO A 32 -11.40 12.70 0.74
CA PRO A 32 -10.14 13.17 0.19
C PRO A 32 -9.00 12.82 1.15
N MET A 33 -8.01 12.07 0.66
CA MET A 33 -6.82 11.74 1.45
C MET A 33 -5.67 12.68 1.15
N SER A 34 -5.05 13.23 2.20
CA SER A 34 -3.78 13.95 2.10
C SER A 34 -2.65 12.95 1.92
N GLN A 35 -1.85 13.11 0.85
CA GLN A 35 -0.67 12.28 0.61
C GLN A 35 0.31 12.34 1.79
N GLN A 36 0.52 13.54 2.35
CA GLN A 36 1.37 13.72 3.51
C GLN A 36 0.84 12.96 4.73
N ALA A 37 -0.47 13.01 4.97
CA ALA A 37 -1.07 12.29 6.10
C ALA A 37 -0.91 10.77 5.96
N ILE A 38 -0.96 10.23 4.73
CA ILE A 38 -0.69 8.82 4.47
C ILE A 38 0.76 8.50 4.78
N LEU A 39 1.72 9.28 4.26
CA LEU A 39 3.14 9.09 4.52
C LEU A 39 3.48 9.19 6.02
N ASP A 40 2.89 10.16 6.73
CA ASP A 40 3.06 10.31 8.18
C ASP A 40 2.55 9.08 8.95
N THR A 41 1.44 8.50 8.48
CA THR A 41 0.87 7.27 9.06
C THR A 41 1.79 6.08 8.83
N ILE A 42 2.32 5.92 7.61
CA ILE A 42 3.28 4.86 7.27
C ILE A 42 4.55 5.00 8.11
N GLN A 43 5.08 6.23 8.22
CA GLN A 43 6.27 6.52 9.02
C GLN A 43 6.05 6.20 10.51
N LEU A 44 4.86 6.50 11.04
CA LEU A 44 4.48 6.16 12.41
C LEU A 44 4.46 4.64 12.62
N GLU A 45 3.82 3.89 11.73
CA GLU A 45 3.77 2.42 11.77
C GLU A 45 5.19 1.83 11.68
N MET A 46 6.00 2.30 10.73
CA MET A 46 7.40 1.92 10.56
C MET A 46 8.21 2.11 11.86
N ASN A 47 8.07 3.26 12.52
CA ASN A 47 8.77 3.55 13.76
C ASN A 47 8.34 2.60 14.90
N GLN A 48 7.04 2.30 15.01
CA GLN A 48 6.54 1.35 16.00
C GLN A 48 7.10 -0.06 15.76
N VAL A 49 7.16 -0.49 14.50
CA VAL A 49 7.75 -1.77 14.13
C VAL A 49 9.25 -1.80 14.42
N ALA A 50 9.99 -0.76 14.05
CA ALA A 50 11.43 -0.68 14.26
C ALA A 50 11.84 -0.77 15.74
N LEU A 51 11.01 -0.22 16.64
CA LEU A 51 11.21 -0.31 18.10
C LEU A 51 11.06 -1.73 18.65
N ARG A 52 10.29 -2.58 17.98
CA ARG A 52 9.98 -3.96 18.41
C ARG A 52 10.77 -5.02 17.62
N ALA A 53 11.40 -4.63 16.52
CA ALA A 53 12.13 -5.54 15.64
C ALA A 53 13.37 -6.10 16.33
N GLY A 54 13.50 -7.44 16.33
CA GLY A 54 14.70 -8.15 16.76
C GLY A 54 15.84 -8.06 15.74
N SER A 55 16.94 -8.75 16.02
CA SER A 55 18.07 -8.90 15.08
C SER A 55 18.04 -10.29 14.42
N PRO A 56 18.20 -10.41 13.09
CA PRO A 56 18.25 -9.29 12.13
C PRO A 56 16.90 -8.57 12.03
N ARG A 57 16.94 -7.27 11.71
CA ARG A 57 15.72 -6.46 11.55
C ARG A 57 15.04 -6.79 10.23
N ARG A 58 13.94 -7.54 10.32
CA ARG A 58 13.15 -8.00 9.17
C ARG A 58 11.80 -7.31 9.11
N LEU A 59 11.35 -6.98 7.90
CA LEU A 59 10.09 -6.29 7.65
C LEU A 59 9.40 -6.85 6.40
N ILE A 60 8.08 -6.94 6.45
CA ILE A 60 7.25 -7.19 5.28
C ILE A 60 6.48 -5.91 4.92
N LEU A 61 6.41 -5.61 3.63
CA LEU A 61 5.66 -4.50 3.06
C LEU A 61 4.49 -5.05 2.24
N ALA A 62 3.29 -4.49 2.43
CA ALA A 62 2.10 -4.88 1.67
C ALA A 62 1.40 -3.65 1.03
N PRO A 63 1.19 -3.60 -0.30
CA PRO A 63 0.53 -2.47 -0.98
C PRO A 63 -0.94 -2.23 -0.59
N GLY A 64 -1.56 -3.13 0.16
CA GLY A 64 -2.94 -3.00 0.61
C GLY A 64 -3.46 -4.28 1.25
N ASN A 65 -4.78 -4.33 1.47
CA ASN A 65 -5.41 -5.46 2.14
C ASN A 65 -5.26 -6.77 1.35
N TYR A 66 -5.28 -6.72 0.02
CA TYR A 66 -5.05 -7.91 -0.80
C TYR A 66 -3.70 -8.58 -0.51
N GLY A 67 -2.62 -7.79 -0.43
CA GLY A 67 -1.29 -8.31 -0.09
C GLY A 67 -1.22 -8.88 1.33
N LEU A 68 -1.95 -8.28 2.29
CA LEU A 68 -2.07 -8.79 3.66
C LEU A 68 -2.83 -10.12 3.70
N ASP A 69 -3.97 -10.20 3.03
CA ASP A 69 -4.80 -11.41 2.99
C ASP A 69 -4.02 -12.55 2.32
N TYR A 70 -3.37 -12.27 1.20
CA TYR A 70 -2.50 -13.22 0.51
C TYR A 70 -1.35 -13.71 1.39
N LEU A 71 -0.69 -12.80 2.13
CA LEU A 71 0.37 -13.14 3.08
C LEU A 71 -0.14 -14.10 4.17
N HIS A 72 -1.27 -13.78 4.80
CA HIS A 72 -1.85 -14.58 5.88
C HIS A 72 -2.32 -15.95 5.41
N GLU A 73 -2.90 -16.05 4.22
CA GLU A 73 -3.41 -17.31 3.68
C GLU A 73 -2.30 -18.25 3.18
N ARG A 74 -1.26 -17.68 2.55
CA ARG A 74 -0.24 -18.47 1.83
C ARG A 74 1.05 -18.68 2.59
N TYR A 75 1.38 -17.79 3.52
CA TYR A 75 2.65 -17.82 4.25
C TYR A 75 2.44 -17.61 5.75
N PRO A 76 1.71 -18.50 6.45
CA PRO A 76 1.50 -18.40 7.89
C PRO A 76 2.80 -18.41 8.71
N GLU A 77 3.90 -18.93 8.15
CA GLU A 77 5.24 -18.87 8.74
C GLU A 77 5.76 -17.44 8.94
N PHE A 78 5.22 -16.47 8.20
CA PHE A 78 5.61 -15.06 8.30
C PHE A 78 4.82 -14.25 9.34
N HIS A 79 3.88 -14.86 10.08
CA HIS A 79 3.11 -14.16 11.12
C HIS A 79 3.97 -13.53 12.24
N ALA A 80 5.19 -14.02 12.44
CA ALA A 80 6.13 -13.46 13.41
C ALA A 80 6.95 -12.27 12.86
N VAL A 81 6.93 -12.03 11.55
CA VAL A 81 7.61 -10.91 10.91
C VAL A 81 6.63 -9.73 10.87
N PRO A 82 7.03 -8.55 11.34
CA PRO A 82 6.13 -7.41 11.33
C PRO A 82 5.84 -6.96 9.89
N VAL A 83 4.62 -6.45 9.69
CA VAL A 83 4.11 -6.01 8.39
C VAL A 83 3.73 -4.54 8.46
N VAL A 84 4.09 -3.75 7.44
CA VAL A 84 3.67 -2.35 7.26
C VAL A 84 2.91 -2.22 5.95
N LYS A 85 1.79 -1.51 5.97
CA LYS A 85 1.02 -1.23 4.76
C LYS A 85 1.61 -0.02 4.02
N THR A 86 1.93 -0.20 2.74
CA THR A 86 2.63 0.84 1.95
C THR A 86 1.71 1.66 1.07
N SER A 87 0.46 1.21 0.85
CA SER A 87 -0.41 1.75 -0.20
C SER A 87 0.37 1.80 -1.54
N ASN A 88 0.19 2.88 -2.29
CA ASN A 88 0.93 3.22 -3.50
C ASN A 88 2.29 3.92 -3.25
N PHE A 89 2.73 4.08 -2.00
CA PHE A 89 3.97 4.79 -1.63
C PHE A 89 5.13 3.83 -1.36
N ILE A 90 5.37 2.89 -2.28
CA ILE A 90 6.38 1.83 -2.11
C ILE A 90 7.79 2.43 -1.97
N GLY A 91 8.15 3.40 -2.82
CA GLY A 91 9.47 4.04 -2.79
C GLY A 91 9.74 4.74 -1.46
N ASP A 92 8.83 5.64 -1.05
CA ASP A 92 8.94 6.33 0.24
C ASP A 92 9.00 5.34 1.42
N THR A 93 8.21 4.26 1.38
CA THR A 93 8.22 3.25 2.44
C THR A 93 9.55 2.49 2.51
N LEU A 94 10.17 2.19 1.37
CA LEU A 94 11.50 1.57 1.32
C LEU A 94 12.57 2.51 1.88
N ASP A 95 12.51 3.81 1.56
CA ASP A 95 13.42 4.81 2.11
C ASP A 95 13.27 4.91 3.64
N MET A 96 12.03 4.89 4.15
CA MET A 96 11.74 4.85 5.58
C MET A 96 12.30 3.57 6.23
N ALA A 97 12.17 2.41 5.58
CA ALA A 97 12.71 1.15 6.09
C ALA A 97 14.25 1.17 6.15
N ALA A 98 14.90 1.73 5.13
CA ALA A 98 16.35 1.91 5.09
C ALA A 98 16.82 2.87 6.20
N ALA A 99 16.11 3.99 6.39
CA ALA A 99 16.39 4.94 7.46
C ALA A 99 16.23 4.31 8.87
N ALA A 100 15.22 3.45 9.03
CA ALA A 100 14.97 2.67 10.25
C ALA A 100 15.94 1.49 10.46
N ARG A 101 16.88 1.25 9.52
CA ARG A 101 17.90 0.19 9.56
C ARG A 101 17.29 -1.22 9.55
N PHE A 102 16.26 -1.44 8.75
CA PHE A 102 15.87 -2.81 8.40
C PHE A 102 16.94 -3.43 7.49
N GLU A 103 17.31 -4.67 7.80
CA GLU A 103 18.35 -5.43 7.09
C GLU A 103 17.74 -6.28 5.97
N GLU A 104 16.50 -6.73 6.17
CA GLU A 104 15.76 -7.50 5.17
C GLU A 104 14.35 -6.93 5.04
N VAL A 105 13.95 -6.68 3.80
CA VAL A 105 12.61 -6.20 3.45
C VAL A 105 12.04 -7.11 2.37
N LEU A 106 10.86 -7.66 2.62
CA LEU A 106 10.09 -8.44 1.65
C LEU A 106 8.84 -7.67 1.25
N LEU A 107 8.65 -7.41 -0.05
CA LEU A 107 7.42 -6.84 -0.58
C LEU A 107 6.48 -7.96 -1.02
N VAL A 108 5.24 -7.96 -0.53
CA VAL A 108 4.21 -8.97 -0.83
C VAL A 108 2.94 -8.27 -1.33
N GLY A 109 2.51 -8.61 -2.54
CA GLY A 109 1.33 -8.02 -3.19
C GLY A 109 0.91 -8.79 -4.43
#